data_AF-A0A520Q194-F1
#
_entry.id   AF-A0A520Q194-F1
#
_cell.length_a   1.000
_cell.length_b   1.000
_cell.length_c   1.000
_cell.angle_alpha   90.00
_cell.angle_beta   90.00
_cell.angle_gamma   90.00
#
_symmetry.space_group_name_H-M   'P 1'
#
loop_
_entity.id
_entity.type
_entity.pdbx_description
1 polymer ?
#
loop_
_entity_poly.entity_id
_entity_poly.type
_entity_poly.pdbx_seq_one_letter_code
_entity_poly.pdbx_strand_id
1 'polypeptide(L)'
;MILSVLIIIVIALAAFWWGNQGAFSALLHMLCALVAGAVGFAVWEPLAFMFLNAGGLPKSIPQFAWGLGLAIPFIVTFVVLRVLCDTLVKSNLTLPKGAELGVGGACGAVSGIVSTGICVIAFGHMQVPGDIMGFYGVKRDRGGQLKTRNSLLVPVHSITAGLYNTLSTGAFATAQPLAEWSPELDRNTTLFHDTVDGGKGAVSMPTNAVKFTGDLHRVQVGPTGESLVVGLEFTSKAMDHGNRLTITNSQVRLVSAQGEVQHPEGWFSQWGSAEGQGYFMYDADTNVASSEPGTSSATFHFAFPVKAGFSPRFVQVKGVRIDLRGEEEAPISSTLAAYYAKSTGALAATGPFEIRDISRSIDVTKRFNDIRAGKNALPPGFTVNSDNEIVSGNGILQLGGKRPPRKLRIQGLAEISGARMVAINVSRGEPACLFDAKPAGPDSVRLLTDPAATYSPVGYIFKDRRGLQINLDPAGRFPTVADLPALPSSGSQELTLLFYVTEGATVTGLKVGEQTIGTCLVPVTAKN
;
A
#
# COMPACT_ATOMS: atom_id res chain seq x y z
N MET A 1 -15.81 3.55 -9.70
CA MET A 1 -16.57 4.05 -10.87
C MET A 1 -17.56 5.16 -10.50
N ILE A 2 -18.28 5.04 -9.38
CA ILE A 2 -19.27 6.06 -8.93
C ILE A 2 -18.65 7.46 -8.82
N LEU A 3 -17.51 7.60 -8.12
CA LEU A 3 -16.85 8.90 -7.98
C LEU A 3 -16.48 9.54 -9.33
N SER A 4 -15.95 8.76 -10.28
CA SER A 4 -15.62 9.25 -11.62
C SER A 4 -16.83 9.83 -12.35
N VAL A 5 -17.98 9.18 -12.27
CA VAL A 5 -19.22 9.64 -12.91
C VAL A 5 -19.69 10.95 -12.27
N LEU A 6 -19.68 11.01 -10.93
CA LEU A 6 -20.06 12.22 -10.20
C LEU A 6 -19.16 13.42 -10.55
N ILE A 7 -17.85 13.20 -10.65
CA ILE A 7 -16.88 14.23 -11.05
C ILE A 7 -17.19 14.76 -12.45
N ILE A 8 -17.44 13.87 -13.42
CA ILE A 8 -17.77 14.27 -14.79
C ILE A 8 -19.07 15.09 -14.82
N ILE A 9 -20.09 14.69 -14.07
CA ILE A 9 -21.35 15.42 -13.96
C ILE A 9 -21.11 16.83 -13.39
N VAL A 10 -20.34 16.96 -12.31
CA VAL A 10 -20.03 18.27 -11.70
C VAL A 10 -19.29 19.18 -12.68
N ILE A 11 -18.29 18.66 -13.39
CA ILE A 11 -17.55 19.43 -14.40
C ILE A 11 -18.47 19.85 -15.55
N ALA A 12 -19.31 18.95 -16.06
CA ALA A 12 -20.23 19.24 -17.15
C ALA A 12 -21.28 20.29 -16.74
N LEU A 13 -21.80 20.21 -15.51
CA LEU A 13 -22.72 21.21 -14.96
C LEU A 13 -22.04 22.57 -14.78
N ALA A 14 -20.81 22.61 -14.28
CA ALA A 14 -20.05 23.85 -14.16
C ALA A 14 -19.79 24.48 -15.53
N ALA A 15 -19.35 23.70 -16.52
CA ALA A 15 -19.15 24.16 -17.89
C ALA A 15 -20.45 24.69 -18.51
N PHE A 16 -21.55 23.94 -18.38
CA PHE A 16 -22.85 24.34 -18.91
C PHE A 16 -23.37 25.63 -18.25
N TRP A 17 -23.31 25.72 -16.92
CA TRP A 17 -23.80 26.87 -16.18
C TRP A 17 -23.04 28.14 -16.56
N TRP A 18 -21.71 28.08 -16.55
CA TRP A 18 -20.87 29.25 -16.85
C TRP A 18 -20.83 29.60 -18.34
N GLY A 19 -21.01 28.62 -19.22
CA GLY A 19 -21.23 28.88 -20.65
C GLY A 19 -22.45 29.76 -20.91
N ASN A 20 -23.50 29.66 -20.08
CA ASN A 20 -24.71 30.47 -20.21
C ASN A 20 -24.62 31.85 -19.54
N GLN A 21 -23.63 32.09 -18.66
CA GLN A 21 -23.45 33.37 -17.94
C GLN A 21 -22.55 34.37 -18.69
N GLY A 22 -21.91 33.93 -19.77
CA GLY A 22 -21.03 34.75 -20.59
C GLY A 22 -19.54 34.59 -20.27
N ALA A 23 -18.70 34.83 -21.27
CA ALA A 23 -17.25 34.54 -21.23
C ALA A 23 -16.50 35.27 -20.12
N PHE A 24 -16.73 36.58 -19.96
CA PHE A 24 -15.99 37.39 -19.01
C PHE A 24 -16.35 37.06 -17.56
N SER A 25 -17.64 36.83 -17.27
CA SER A 25 -18.09 36.38 -15.95
C SER A 25 -17.47 35.01 -15.58
N ALA A 26 -17.47 34.06 -16.51
CA ALA A 26 -16.87 32.75 -16.31
C ALA A 26 -15.34 32.82 -16.11
N LEU A 27 -14.64 33.70 -16.84
CA LEU A 27 -13.21 33.96 -16.65
C LEU A 27 -12.92 34.46 -15.24
N LEU A 28 -13.68 35.45 -14.74
CA LEU A 28 -13.52 35.95 -13.38
C LEU A 28 -13.79 34.87 -12.33
N HIS A 29 -14.81 34.03 -12.56
CA HIS A 29 -15.10 32.90 -11.70
C HIS A 29 -13.94 31.90 -11.62
N MET A 30 -13.35 31.57 -12.78
CA MET A 30 -12.17 30.71 -12.87
C MET A 30 -10.97 31.30 -12.13
N LEU A 31 -10.69 32.59 -12.32
CA LEU A 31 -9.62 33.26 -11.59
C LEU A 31 -9.85 33.25 -10.07
N CYS A 32 -11.09 33.47 -9.62
CA CYS A 32 -11.46 33.34 -8.21
C CYS A 32 -11.19 31.92 -7.69
N ALA A 33 -11.56 30.88 -8.43
CA ALA A 33 -11.33 29.48 -8.05
C ALA A 33 -9.82 29.18 -7.93
N LEU A 34 -9.02 29.64 -8.91
CA LEU A 34 -7.58 29.44 -8.93
C LEU A 34 -6.89 30.10 -7.74
N VAL A 35 -7.20 31.38 -7.47
CA VAL A 35 -6.64 32.14 -6.34
C VAL A 35 -7.11 31.57 -5.01
N ALA A 36 -8.39 31.21 -4.88
CA ALA A 36 -8.92 30.59 -3.67
C ALA A 36 -8.23 29.28 -3.34
N GLY A 37 -7.94 28.44 -4.34
CA GLY A 37 -7.19 27.21 -4.08
C GLY A 37 -5.73 27.47 -3.70
N ALA A 38 -5.08 28.49 -4.25
CA ALA A 38 -3.73 28.87 -3.86
C ALA A 38 -3.68 29.31 -2.38
N VAL A 39 -4.64 30.14 -1.96
CA VAL A 39 -4.79 30.53 -0.56
C VAL A 39 -5.13 29.32 0.32
N GLY A 40 -6.03 28.45 -0.15
CA GLY A 40 -6.39 27.21 0.53
C GLY A 40 -5.18 26.35 0.84
N PHE A 41 -4.31 26.08 -0.14
CA PHE A 41 -3.07 25.32 0.07
C PHE A 41 -2.06 26.05 0.96
N ALA A 42 -1.95 27.38 0.85
CA ALA A 42 -1.02 28.16 1.67
C ALA A 42 -1.34 28.11 3.16
N VAL A 43 -2.63 28.08 3.53
CA VAL A 43 -3.06 28.08 4.94
C VAL A 43 -3.42 26.69 5.47
N TRP A 44 -3.39 25.67 4.62
CA TRP A 44 -3.91 24.34 4.90
C TRP A 44 -3.33 23.73 6.18
N GLU A 45 -2.00 23.60 6.23
CA GLU A 45 -1.34 22.93 7.35
C GLU A 45 -1.40 23.71 8.66
N PRO A 46 -1.11 25.03 8.69
CA PRO A 46 -1.31 25.83 9.90
C PRO A 46 -2.71 25.68 10.46
N LEU A 47 -3.73 25.67 9.59
CA LEU A 47 -5.12 25.51 10.01
C LEU A 47 -5.44 24.10 10.51
N ALA A 48 -4.91 23.06 9.85
CA ALA A 48 -5.05 21.68 10.30
C ALA A 48 -4.42 21.48 11.69
N PHE A 49 -3.22 22.02 11.92
CA PHE A 49 -2.58 21.96 13.24
C PHE A 49 -3.32 22.78 14.30
N MET A 50 -3.90 23.91 13.93
CA MET A 50 -4.76 24.66 14.85
C MET A 50 -5.96 23.82 15.30
N PHE A 51 -6.62 23.08 14.39
CA PHE A 51 -7.70 22.16 14.76
C PHE A 51 -7.25 20.98 15.62
N LEU A 52 -6.06 20.42 15.35
CA LEU A 52 -5.52 19.29 16.12
C LEU A 52 -5.04 19.69 17.52
N ASN A 53 -4.54 20.91 17.67
CA ASN A 53 -4.01 21.43 18.94
C ASN A 53 -5.05 22.17 19.78
N ALA A 54 -6.20 22.56 19.20
CA ALA A 54 -7.26 23.26 19.91
C ALA A 54 -7.95 22.34 20.94
N GLY A 55 -7.76 22.65 22.22
CA GLY A 55 -8.52 22.02 23.30
C GLY A 55 -10.00 22.45 23.28
N GLY A 56 -10.92 21.52 23.52
CA GLY A 56 -12.35 21.80 23.69
C GLY A 56 -13.22 21.72 22.44
N LEU A 57 -12.65 21.40 21.26
CA LEU A 57 -13.44 21.10 20.07
C LEU A 57 -14.17 19.75 20.20
N PRO A 58 -15.32 19.56 19.52
CA PRO A 58 -15.98 18.26 19.41
C PRO A 58 -14.99 17.16 18.98
N LYS A 59 -15.10 15.98 19.57
CA LYS A 59 -14.19 14.84 19.35
C LYS A 59 -14.08 14.39 17.87
N SER A 60 -15.04 14.76 17.03
CA SER A 60 -15.03 14.50 15.60
C SER A 60 -14.12 15.45 14.81
N ILE A 61 -13.85 16.68 15.27
CA ILE A 61 -13.08 17.65 14.50
C ILE A 61 -11.63 17.18 14.23
N PRO A 62 -10.89 16.61 15.19
CA PRO A 62 -9.55 16.07 14.93
C PRO A 62 -9.50 15.04 13.80
N GLN A 63 -10.56 14.23 13.63
CA GLN A 63 -10.64 13.20 12.57
C GLN A 63 -10.77 13.81 11.17
N PHE A 64 -11.30 15.03 11.08
CA PHE A 64 -11.49 15.77 9.83
C PHE A 64 -10.55 16.97 9.70
N ALA A 65 -9.62 17.17 10.64
CA ALA A 65 -8.83 18.39 10.75
C ALA A 65 -8.07 18.72 9.47
N TRP A 66 -7.44 17.73 8.85
CA TRP A 66 -6.70 17.93 7.59
C TRP A 66 -7.65 18.23 6.43
N GLY A 67 -8.74 17.49 6.24
CA GLY A 67 -9.70 17.79 5.19
C GLY A 67 -10.39 19.16 5.35
N LEU A 68 -10.84 19.50 6.55
CA LEU A 68 -11.44 20.79 6.87
C LEU A 68 -10.42 21.94 6.76
N GLY A 69 -9.17 21.67 7.12
CA GLY A 69 -8.05 22.59 6.99
C GLY A 69 -7.85 23.08 5.56
N LEU A 70 -8.21 22.28 4.54
CA LEU A 70 -8.16 22.69 3.13
C LEU A 70 -9.50 23.23 2.63
N ALA A 71 -10.60 22.54 2.96
CA ALA A 71 -11.91 22.85 2.42
C ALA A 71 -12.45 24.21 2.89
N ILE A 72 -12.33 24.51 4.19
CA ILE A 72 -12.83 25.77 4.76
C ILE A 72 -12.16 27.00 4.14
N PRO A 73 -10.83 27.13 4.12
CA PRO A 73 -10.20 28.33 3.57
C PRO A 73 -10.47 28.46 2.07
N PHE A 74 -10.50 27.36 1.31
CA PHE A 74 -10.89 27.40 -0.08
C PHE A 74 -12.31 28.00 -0.26
N ILE A 75 -13.31 27.47 0.44
CA ILE A 75 -14.70 27.93 0.33
C ILE A 75 -14.84 29.39 0.75
N VAL A 76 -14.27 29.75 1.90
CA VAL A 76 -14.38 31.12 2.44
C VAL A 76 -13.70 32.12 1.51
N THR A 77 -12.46 31.85 1.08
CA THR A 77 -11.75 32.72 0.16
C THR A 77 -12.48 32.83 -1.17
N PHE A 78 -13.00 31.72 -1.70
CA PHE A 78 -13.74 31.72 -2.94
C PHE A 78 -15.01 32.58 -2.88
N VAL A 79 -15.81 32.44 -1.82
CA VAL A 79 -17.02 33.25 -1.62
C VAL A 79 -16.68 34.72 -1.48
N VAL A 80 -15.65 35.06 -0.69
CA VAL A 80 -15.20 36.45 -0.51
C VAL A 80 -14.74 37.05 -1.84
N LEU A 81 -13.88 36.35 -2.59
CA LEU A 81 -13.42 36.80 -3.91
C LEU A 81 -14.59 36.98 -4.88
N ARG A 82 -15.56 36.07 -4.85
CA ARG A 82 -16.74 36.17 -5.72
C ARG A 82 -17.57 37.41 -5.40
N VAL A 83 -17.88 37.64 -4.12
CA VAL A 83 -18.61 38.82 -3.66
C VAL A 83 -17.88 40.10 -4.02
N LEU A 84 -16.55 40.14 -3.84
CA LEU A 84 -15.73 41.29 -4.22
C LEU A 84 -15.77 41.53 -5.73
N CYS A 85 -15.59 40.49 -6.55
CA CYS A 85 -15.68 40.62 -8.01
C CYS A 85 -17.06 41.14 -8.45
N ASP A 86 -18.15 40.62 -7.88
CA ASP A 86 -19.51 41.05 -8.23
C ASP A 86 -19.81 42.49 -7.79
N THR A 87 -19.17 42.95 -6.72
CA THR A 87 -19.35 44.32 -6.21
C THR A 87 -18.50 45.33 -7.00
N LEU A 88 -17.27 44.96 -7.34
CA LEU A 88 -16.29 45.83 -8.00
C LEU A 88 -16.48 45.88 -9.52
N VAL A 89 -16.89 44.77 -10.14
CA VAL A 89 -17.07 44.65 -11.59
C VAL A 89 -18.55 44.80 -11.93
N LYS A 90 -19.00 46.03 -12.09
CA LYS A 90 -20.42 46.37 -12.31
C LYS A 90 -20.92 46.08 -13.74
N SER A 91 -20.01 45.86 -14.68
CA SER A 91 -20.35 45.67 -16.11
C SER A 91 -19.68 44.42 -16.66
N ASN A 92 -20.40 43.71 -17.54
CA ASN A 92 -19.93 42.49 -18.21
C ASN A 92 -19.51 42.80 -19.65
N LEU A 93 -18.46 42.15 -20.14
CA LEU A 93 -18.03 42.27 -21.53
C LEU A 93 -18.81 41.28 -22.38
N THR A 94 -19.61 41.78 -23.32
CA THR A 94 -20.45 40.96 -24.20
C THR A 94 -19.69 40.57 -25.47
N LEU A 95 -19.69 39.28 -25.80
CA LEU A 95 -19.08 38.73 -27.01
C LEU A 95 -20.14 38.11 -27.91
N PRO A 96 -19.82 37.75 -29.17
CA PRO A 96 -20.73 36.94 -29.98
C PRO A 96 -21.11 35.65 -29.25
N LYS A 97 -22.37 35.23 -29.35
CA LYS A 97 -22.95 34.11 -28.58
C LYS A 97 -22.13 32.83 -28.60
N GLY A 98 -21.51 32.50 -29.74
CA GLY A 98 -20.62 31.34 -29.85
C GLY A 98 -19.35 31.46 -29.01
N ALA A 99 -18.76 32.65 -28.95
CA ALA A 99 -17.59 32.93 -28.11
C ALA A 99 -17.96 32.97 -26.62
N GLU A 100 -19.13 33.52 -26.26
CA GLU A 100 -19.63 33.49 -24.89
C GLU A 100 -19.81 32.06 -24.38
N LEU A 101 -20.48 31.22 -25.17
CA LEU A 101 -20.71 29.82 -24.81
C LEU A 101 -19.40 29.01 -24.75
N GLY A 102 -18.52 29.19 -25.73
CA GLY A 102 -17.26 28.45 -25.84
C GLY A 102 -16.28 28.80 -24.74
N VAL A 103 -15.95 30.09 -24.58
CA VAL A 103 -14.99 30.55 -23.56
C VAL A 103 -15.60 30.40 -22.17
N GLY A 104 -16.89 30.70 -22.01
CA GLY A 104 -17.60 30.53 -20.74
C GLY A 104 -17.62 29.07 -20.30
N GLY A 105 -17.90 28.15 -21.23
CA GLY A 105 -17.88 26.71 -20.98
C GLY A 105 -16.49 26.20 -20.62
N ALA A 106 -15.44 26.65 -21.31
CA ALA A 106 -14.06 26.27 -21.02
C ALA A 106 -13.61 26.76 -19.63
N CYS A 107 -13.87 28.04 -19.30
CA CYS A 107 -13.56 28.59 -17.98
C CYS A 107 -14.35 27.90 -16.87
N GLY A 108 -15.63 27.57 -17.12
CA GLY A 108 -16.46 26.79 -16.22
C GLY A 108 -15.91 25.38 -15.98
N ALA A 109 -15.45 24.70 -17.03
CA ALA A 109 -14.85 23.38 -16.94
C ALA A 109 -13.56 23.39 -16.09
N VAL A 110 -12.66 24.36 -16.31
CA VAL A 110 -11.44 24.53 -15.51
C VAL A 110 -11.78 24.79 -14.04
N SER A 111 -12.74 25.69 -13.78
CA SER A 111 -13.22 25.97 -12.42
C SER A 111 -13.78 24.72 -11.74
N GLY A 112 -14.56 23.92 -12.48
CA GLY A 112 -15.11 22.65 -12.03
C GLY A 112 -14.04 21.61 -11.72
N ILE A 113 -13.01 21.48 -12.56
CA ILE A 113 -11.87 20.58 -12.34
C ILE A 113 -11.14 20.97 -11.07
N VAL A 114 -10.78 22.24 -10.91
CA VAL A 114 -10.02 22.74 -9.74
C VAL A 114 -10.82 22.56 -8.46
N SER A 115 -12.08 23.02 -8.44
CA SER A 115 -12.93 22.95 -7.24
C SER A 115 -13.18 21.50 -6.82
N THR A 116 -13.49 20.63 -7.79
CA THR A 116 -13.72 19.20 -7.52
C THR A 116 -12.42 18.51 -7.10
N GLY A 117 -11.29 18.87 -7.70
CA GLY A 117 -9.97 18.35 -7.32
C GLY A 117 -9.60 18.71 -5.89
N ILE A 118 -9.80 19.97 -5.47
CA ILE A 118 -9.60 20.40 -4.08
C ILE A 118 -10.51 19.62 -3.14
N CYS A 119 -11.78 19.42 -3.49
CA CYS A 119 -12.70 18.60 -2.69
C CYS A 119 -12.20 17.15 -2.55
N VAL A 120 -11.76 16.51 -3.63
CA VAL A 120 -11.22 15.14 -3.56
C VAL A 120 -9.96 15.08 -2.69
N ILE A 121 -9.06 16.06 -2.82
CA ILE A 121 -7.86 16.15 -1.96
C ILE A 121 -8.28 16.32 -0.49
N ALA A 122 -9.21 17.23 -0.20
CA ALA A 122 -9.71 17.46 1.15
C ALA A 122 -10.35 16.20 1.76
N PHE A 123 -11.25 15.52 1.02
CA PHE A 123 -11.87 14.27 1.47
C PHE A 123 -10.85 13.15 1.66
N GLY A 124 -9.83 13.06 0.80
CA GLY A 124 -8.78 12.06 0.95
C GLY A 124 -7.91 12.24 2.19
N HIS A 125 -7.85 13.46 2.73
CA HIS A 125 -7.18 13.78 3.99
C HIS A 125 -8.13 13.78 5.20
N MET A 126 -9.32 13.17 5.09
CA MET A 126 -10.20 12.91 6.22
C MET A 126 -10.07 11.46 6.68
N GLN A 127 -10.38 11.20 7.96
CA GLN A 127 -10.47 9.84 8.47
C GLN A 127 -11.75 9.16 7.99
N VAL A 128 -11.72 8.61 6.77
CA VAL A 128 -12.81 7.84 6.17
C VAL A 128 -12.39 6.39 5.89
N PRO A 129 -13.31 5.41 5.98
CA PRO A 129 -12.97 4.02 5.71
C PRO A 129 -12.59 3.78 4.24
N GLY A 130 -11.43 3.14 4.02
CA GLY A 130 -11.14 2.21 2.92
C GLY A 130 -11.07 2.73 1.47
N ASP A 131 -12.02 3.57 1.05
CA ASP A 131 -12.18 4.18 -0.28
C ASP A 131 -13.11 5.39 -0.28
N ILE A 132 -12.92 6.26 -1.28
CA ILE A 132 -13.80 7.39 -1.54
C ILE A 132 -14.77 6.99 -2.65
N MET A 133 -15.93 6.43 -2.29
CA MET A 133 -16.97 6.00 -3.25
C MET A 133 -16.42 5.08 -4.36
N GLY A 134 -15.62 4.09 -3.96
CA GLY A 134 -14.96 3.13 -4.85
C GLY A 134 -13.68 3.63 -5.53
N PHE A 135 -13.13 4.77 -5.12
CA PHE A 135 -11.80 5.23 -5.52
C PHE A 135 -10.76 4.88 -4.44
N TYR A 136 -9.77 4.07 -4.82
CA TYR A 136 -8.67 3.61 -3.98
C TYR A 136 -7.33 4.27 -4.32
N GLY A 137 -7.16 4.76 -5.56
CA GLY A 137 -5.90 5.38 -6.01
C GLY A 137 -4.70 4.48 -5.76
N VAL A 138 -3.78 4.94 -4.93
CA VAL A 138 -2.63 4.15 -4.45
C VAL A 138 -2.94 3.55 -3.08
N LYS A 139 -2.76 2.25 -2.92
CA LYS A 139 -3.00 1.51 -1.67
C LYS A 139 -1.98 0.39 -1.49
N ARG A 140 -1.73 -0.03 -0.24
CA ARG A 140 -0.94 -1.23 0.04
C ARG A 140 -1.60 -2.48 -0.56
N ASP A 141 -0.80 -3.26 -1.28
CA ASP A 141 -1.15 -4.60 -1.73
C ASP A 141 -0.99 -5.62 -0.59
N ARG A 142 -1.42 -6.88 -0.79
CA ARG A 142 -1.27 -7.96 0.21
C ARG A 142 0.17 -8.12 0.69
N GLY A 143 1.14 -7.89 -0.19
CA GLY A 143 2.58 -7.89 0.12
C GLY A 143 3.10 -6.58 0.71
N GLY A 144 2.24 -5.70 1.24
CA GLY A 144 2.61 -4.43 1.90
C GLY A 144 3.12 -3.31 0.99
N GLN A 145 3.40 -3.62 -0.28
CA GLN A 145 3.89 -2.68 -1.29
C GLN A 145 2.80 -1.70 -1.75
N LEU A 146 3.17 -0.43 -1.95
CA LEU A 146 2.27 0.60 -2.46
C LEU A 146 2.06 0.41 -3.97
N LYS A 147 0.81 0.13 -4.38
CA LYS A 147 0.47 -0.02 -5.79
C LYS A 147 -0.78 0.78 -6.15
N THR A 148 -0.81 1.29 -7.37
CA THR A 148 -2.02 1.89 -7.93
C THR A 148 -3.06 0.81 -8.16
N ARG A 149 -4.17 0.88 -7.42
CA ARG A 149 -5.30 -0.06 -7.51
C ARG A 149 -6.29 0.36 -8.59
N ASN A 150 -6.62 1.64 -8.66
CA ASN A 150 -7.49 2.20 -9.69
C ASN A 150 -7.25 3.70 -9.87
N SER A 151 -7.75 4.24 -10.98
CA SER A 151 -7.65 5.66 -11.31
C SER A 151 -9.03 6.23 -11.60
N LEU A 152 -9.17 7.54 -11.44
CA LEU A 152 -10.37 8.27 -11.91
C LEU A 152 -10.32 8.42 -13.43
N LEU A 153 -11.50 8.48 -14.06
CA LEU A 153 -11.58 8.74 -15.51
C LEU A 153 -11.04 10.12 -15.86
N VAL A 154 -11.37 11.11 -15.03
CA VAL A 154 -10.76 12.44 -15.04
C VAL A 154 -10.01 12.57 -13.71
N PRO A 155 -8.67 12.53 -13.69
CA PRO A 155 -7.88 12.57 -12.46
C PRO A 155 -7.78 13.99 -11.91
N VAL A 156 -8.92 14.56 -11.49
CA VAL A 156 -9.04 15.95 -11.05
C VAL A 156 -8.12 16.31 -9.88
N HIS A 157 -7.89 15.36 -8.96
CA HIS A 157 -6.97 15.55 -7.83
C HIS A 157 -5.51 15.64 -8.31
N SER A 158 -5.07 14.77 -9.22
CA SER A 158 -3.72 14.85 -9.82
C SER A 158 -3.54 16.10 -10.67
N ILE A 159 -4.55 16.49 -11.47
CA ILE A 159 -4.50 17.72 -12.28
C ILE A 159 -4.38 18.94 -11.36
N THR A 160 -5.18 18.99 -10.30
CA THR A 160 -5.20 20.10 -9.34
C THR A 160 -3.91 20.16 -8.54
N ALA A 161 -3.43 19.03 -8.01
CA ALA A 161 -2.16 18.96 -7.29
C ALA A 161 -0.98 19.37 -8.20
N GLY A 162 -0.95 18.88 -9.44
CA GLY A 162 0.06 19.26 -10.43
C GLY A 162 0.04 20.76 -10.74
N LEU A 163 -1.15 21.33 -10.96
CA LEU A 163 -1.34 22.77 -11.19
C LEU A 163 -0.77 23.60 -10.03
N TYR A 164 -1.13 23.30 -8.78
CA TYR A 164 -0.65 24.07 -7.63
C TYR A 164 0.81 23.81 -7.31
N ASN A 165 1.35 22.63 -7.61
CA ASN A 165 2.79 22.37 -7.54
C ASN A 165 3.53 23.29 -8.52
N THR A 166 3.11 23.36 -9.78
CA THR A 166 3.71 24.27 -10.79
C THR A 166 3.54 25.74 -10.42
N LEU A 167 2.37 26.15 -9.92
CA LEU A 167 2.15 27.53 -9.48
C LEU A 167 3.04 27.88 -8.29
N SER A 168 3.24 26.96 -7.35
CA SER A 168 4.02 27.20 -6.12
C SER A 168 5.51 27.43 -6.35
N THR A 169 6.06 27.01 -7.49
CA THR A 169 7.45 27.28 -7.90
C THR A 169 7.55 28.33 -8.99
N GLY A 170 6.43 28.73 -9.58
CA GLY A 170 6.33 29.72 -10.66
C GLY A 170 5.61 30.99 -10.22
N ALA A 171 4.41 31.22 -10.76
CA ALA A 171 3.67 32.47 -10.60
C ALA A 171 3.28 32.81 -9.13
N PHE A 172 3.16 31.79 -8.28
CA PHE A 172 2.90 31.91 -6.84
C PHE A 172 4.10 31.38 -6.03
N ALA A 173 5.32 31.64 -6.50
CA ALA A 173 6.54 31.26 -5.79
C ALA A 173 6.55 31.78 -4.36
N THR A 174 6.89 30.91 -3.41
CA THR A 174 7.09 31.27 -2.00
C THR A 174 8.37 30.63 -1.47
N ALA A 175 8.81 31.03 -0.27
CA ALA A 175 9.94 30.39 0.40
C ALA A 175 9.66 28.92 0.80
N GLN A 176 8.38 28.53 0.85
CA GLN A 176 7.95 27.16 1.18
C GLN A 176 7.01 26.63 0.10
N PRO A 177 7.53 26.34 -1.10
CA PRO A 177 6.69 25.92 -2.23
C PRO A 177 6.03 24.56 -1.97
N LEU A 178 4.75 24.44 -2.32
CA LEU A 178 3.97 23.21 -2.16
C LEU A 178 4.66 22.01 -2.84
N ALA A 179 5.27 22.23 -4.00
CA ALA A 179 5.98 21.18 -4.74
C ALA A 179 7.11 20.52 -3.93
N GLU A 180 7.78 21.27 -3.05
CA GLU A 180 8.89 20.73 -2.23
C GLU A 180 8.44 20.31 -0.83
N TRP A 181 7.44 20.98 -0.27
CA TRP A 181 6.97 20.72 1.10
C TRP A 181 5.86 19.66 1.16
N SER A 182 5.04 19.52 0.12
CA SER A 182 4.11 18.41 -0.02
C SER A 182 4.17 17.76 -1.41
N PRO A 183 5.32 17.18 -1.77
CA PRO A 183 5.46 16.42 -3.01
C PRO A 183 4.49 15.23 -3.04
N GLU A 184 4.17 14.80 -4.26
CA GLU A 184 3.24 13.68 -4.55
C GLU A 184 1.89 13.80 -3.81
N LEU A 185 1.37 15.03 -3.69
CA LEU A 185 0.12 15.31 -2.97
C LEU A 185 -1.07 14.50 -3.50
N ASP A 186 -1.09 14.21 -4.80
CA ASP A 186 -2.12 13.39 -5.42
C ASP A 186 -2.07 11.93 -4.94
N ARG A 187 -0.88 11.34 -4.83
CA ARG A 187 -0.70 10.01 -4.21
C ARG A 187 -1.03 10.06 -2.73
N ASN A 188 -0.58 11.10 -2.03
CA ASN A 188 -0.84 11.27 -0.61
C ASN A 188 -2.34 11.37 -0.30
N THR A 189 -3.15 11.90 -1.22
CA THR A 189 -4.62 11.98 -1.09
C THR A 189 -5.26 10.62 -0.79
N THR A 190 -4.74 9.52 -1.34
CA THR A 190 -5.25 8.17 -1.05
C THR A 190 -4.45 7.44 0.02
N LEU A 191 -3.15 7.72 0.13
CA LEU A 191 -2.28 7.08 1.12
C LEU A 191 -2.53 7.58 2.56
N PHE A 192 -2.97 8.83 2.72
CA PHE A 192 -3.16 9.45 4.03
C PHE A 192 -4.19 8.72 4.89
N HIS A 193 -5.25 8.17 4.29
CA HIS A 193 -6.28 7.41 5.00
C HIS A 193 -6.05 5.88 4.98
N ASP A 194 -4.89 5.40 4.52
CA ASP A 194 -4.49 4.00 4.67
C ASP A 194 -4.23 3.68 6.15
N THR A 195 -5.27 3.15 6.79
CA THR A 195 -5.36 2.90 8.22
C THR A 195 -5.66 1.42 8.49
N VAL A 196 -5.35 1.01 9.71
CA VAL A 196 -5.60 -0.34 10.20
C VAL A 196 -7.10 -0.56 10.43
N ASP A 197 -7.55 -1.81 10.26
CA ASP A 197 -8.91 -2.28 10.52
C ASP A 197 -10.02 -1.49 9.83
N GLY A 198 -9.74 -0.94 8.64
CA GLY A 198 -10.73 -0.28 7.79
C GLY A 198 -11.19 1.09 8.30
N GLY A 199 -10.27 1.95 8.75
CA GLY A 199 -10.59 3.32 9.19
C GLY A 199 -10.50 3.57 10.70
N LYS A 200 -10.18 2.54 11.49
CA LYS A 200 -10.18 2.64 12.97
C LYS A 200 -8.92 3.26 13.56
N GLY A 201 -7.80 3.19 12.85
CA GLY A 201 -6.59 3.94 13.23
C GLY A 201 -6.76 5.43 12.96
N ALA A 202 -6.20 6.28 13.82
CA ALA A 202 -6.17 7.72 13.56
C ALA A 202 -5.20 8.01 12.41
N VAL A 203 -5.60 8.92 11.51
CA VAL A 203 -4.80 9.34 10.34
C VAL A 203 -3.90 10.54 10.63
N SER A 204 -4.17 11.24 11.72
CA SER A 204 -3.46 12.47 12.10
C SER A 204 -3.19 12.51 13.59
N MET A 205 -2.19 13.30 13.98
CA MET A 205 -1.82 13.52 15.37
C MET A 205 -1.43 14.98 15.63
N PRO A 206 -1.54 15.47 16.88
CA PRO A 206 -1.04 16.79 17.27
C PRO A 206 0.47 16.96 17.06
N THR A 207 0.95 18.19 16.89
CA THR A 207 2.37 18.46 16.59
C THR A 207 3.32 18.07 17.72
N ASN A 208 2.86 18.09 18.97
CA ASN A 208 3.64 17.67 20.13
C ASN A 208 3.54 16.16 20.43
N ALA A 209 2.88 15.38 19.57
CA ALA A 209 2.66 13.97 19.79
C ALA A 209 3.86 13.10 19.37
N VAL A 210 4.74 13.62 18.51
CA VAL A 210 5.93 12.95 18.00
C VAL A 210 7.15 13.86 18.11
N LYS A 211 8.32 13.29 18.38
CA LYS A 211 9.60 14.00 18.45
C LYS A 211 10.70 13.20 17.76
N PHE A 212 11.67 13.91 17.20
CA PHE A 212 12.91 13.31 16.75
C PHE A 212 13.74 12.90 17.97
N THR A 213 14.32 11.70 17.93
CA THR A 213 15.14 11.16 19.02
C THR A 213 16.58 11.65 19.00
N GLY A 214 17.04 12.23 17.89
CA GLY A 214 18.46 12.45 17.59
C GLY A 214 19.08 11.31 16.76
N ASP A 215 18.35 10.21 16.58
CA ASP A 215 18.85 9.05 15.85
C ASP A 215 18.56 9.16 14.34
N LEU A 216 19.56 9.62 13.59
CA LEU A 216 19.60 9.55 12.13
C LEU A 216 20.81 8.72 11.72
N HIS A 217 20.58 7.61 11.02
CA HIS A 217 21.64 6.67 10.65
C HIS A 217 21.60 6.34 9.16
N ARG A 218 22.77 6.27 8.52
CA ARG A 218 22.91 5.77 7.15
C ARG A 218 23.50 4.36 7.16
N VAL A 219 22.85 3.46 6.44
CA VAL A 219 23.21 2.04 6.38
C VAL A 219 23.38 1.63 4.92
N GLN A 220 24.49 0.97 4.63
CA GLN A 220 24.72 0.35 3.32
C GLN A 220 24.01 -1.00 3.25
N VAL A 221 23.22 -1.20 2.21
CA VAL A 221 22.39 -2.39 1.95
C VAL A 221 22.87 -3.03 0.66
N GLY A 222 23.74 -4.03 0.79
CA GLY A 222 24.38 -4.66 -0.36
C GLY A 222 25.41 -3.75 -1.05
N PRO A 223 25.76 -4.02 -2.33
CA PRO A 223 26.84 -3.30 -3.01
C PRO A 223 26.46 -1.90 -3.51
N THR A 224 25.17 -1.57 -3.61
CA THR A 224 24.71 -0.29 -4.21
C THR A 224 23.48 0.33 -3.53
N GLY A 225 22.85 -0.35 -2.58
CA GLY A 225 21.68 0.17 -1.88
C GLY A 225 22.10 0.97 -0.65
N GLU A 226 21.47 2.11 -0.41
CA GLU A 226 21.59 2.84 0.84
C GLU A 226 20.23 2.87 1.54
N SER A 227 20.25 2.98 2.85
CA SER A 227 19.03 3.20 3.63
C SER A 227 19.28 4.18 4.75
N LEU A 228 18.33 5.08 4.96
CA LEU A 228 18.31 6.00 6.08
C LEU A 228 17.37 5.46 7.15
N VAL A 229 17.84 5.43 8.39
CA VAL A 229 17.06 5.03 9.54
C VAL A 229 16.81 6.25 10.41
N VAL A 230 15.54 6.54 10.68
CA VAL A 230 15.11 7.74 11.44
C VAL A 230 14.35 7.31 12.69
N GLY A 231 14.87 7.65 13.86
CA GLY A 231 14.27 7.36 15.16
C GLY A 231 13.26 8.41 15.61
N LEU A 232 12.03 7.97 15.88
CA LEU A 232 10.93 8.81 16.31
C LEU A 232 10.33 8.31 17.62
N GLU A 233 10.15 9.23 18.57
CA GLU A 233 9.48 8.98 19.84
C GLU A 233 8.05 9.53 19.77
N PHE A 234 7.09 8.70 20.14
CA PHE A 234 5.67 9.01 20.18
C PHE A 234 5.17 9.03 21.61
N THR A 235 4.38 10.05 21.94
CA THR A 235 3.74 10.21 23.25
C THR A 235 2.33 9.60 23.25
N SER A 236 1.68 9.57 24.41
CA SER A 236 0.30 9.09 24.56
C SER A 236 -0.71 9.83 23.66
N LYS A 237 -0.42 11.06 23.23
CA LYS A 237 -1.25 11.83 22.30
C LYS A 237 -1.23 11.30 20.86
N ALA A 238 -0.24 10.50 20.50
CA ALA A 238 -0.15 9.87 19.19
C ALA A 238 -0.99 8.57 19.10
N MET A 239 -1.40 8.02 20.24
CA MET A 239 -2.09 6.74 20.32
C MET A 239 -3.46 6.82 19.66
N ASP A 240 -3.81 5.80 18.86
CA ASP A 240 -5.09 5.74 18.17
C ASP A 240 -6.23 5.60 19.18
N HIS A 241 -6.98 6.68 19.36
CA HIS A 241 -8.07 6.79 20.32
C HIS A 241 -7.65 6.41 21.76
N GLY A 242 -6.37 6.61 22.11
CA GLY A 242 -5.82 6.36 23.44
C GLY A 242 -5.48 4.91 23.78
N ASN A 243 -5.55 3.97 22.82
CA ASN A 243 -5.34 2.55 23.09
C ASN A 243 -3.94 2.04 22.71
N ARG A 244 -3.64 2.14 21.41
CA ARG A 244 -2.37 1.70 20.82
C ARG A 244 -2.02 2.63 19.68
N LEU A 245 -0.75 2.85 19.42
CA LEU A 245 -0.31 3.54 18.21
C LEU A 245 -0.19 2.51 17.09
N THR A 246 -0.86 2.71 15.97
CA THR A 246 -0.62 1.96 14.73
C THR A 246 -0.15 2.88 13.62
N ILE A 247 0.88 2.47 12.90
CA ILE A 247 1.44 3.22 11.78
C ILE A 247 1.68 2.27 10.61
N THR A 248 1.16 2.63 9.45
CA THR A 248 1.41 1.93 8.18
C THR A 248 2.57 2.62 7.42
N ASN A 249 3.22 1.93 6.47
CA ASN A 249 4.25 2.58 5.64
C ASN A 249 3.74 3.79 4.84
N SER A 250 2.43 3.84 4.54
CA SER A 250 1.79 4.92 3.79
C SER A 250 1.69 6.22 4.60
N GLN A 251 1.66 6.10 5.93
CA GLN A 251 1.52 7.22 6.86
C GLN A 251 2.86 7.86 7.24
N VAL A 252 3.97 7.30 6.77
CA VAL A 252 5.33 7.76 7.02
C VAL A 252 5.99 8.05 5.69
N ARG A 253 6.57 9.24 5.54
CA ARG A 253 7.34 9.60 4.34
C ARG A 253 8.57 10.41 4.70
N LEU A 254 9.70 10.04 4.09
CA LEU A 254 10.93 10.80 4.10
C LEU A 254 10.98 11.65 2.83
N VAL A 255 11.16 12.95 2.97
CA VAL A 255 11.17 13.89 1.85
C VAL A 255 12.56 14.49 1.70
N SER A 256 13.10 14.45 0.48
CA SER A 256 14.43 15.02 0.18
C SER A 256 14.39 16.52 -0.01
N ALA A 257 15.57 17.13 -0.03
CA ALA A 257 15.72 18.54 -0.40
C ALA A 257 15.23 18.85 -1.82
N GLN A 258 15.15 17.87 -2.72
CA GLN A 258 14.71 17.99 -4.11
C GLN A 258 13.24 17.56 -4.31
N GLY A 259 12.51 17.22 -3.24
CA GLY A 259 11.12 16.79 -3.30
C GLY A 259 10.92 15.31 -3.68
N GLU A 260 11.97 14.48 -3.61
CA GLU A 260 11.82 13.02 -3.74
C GLU A 260 11.22 12.44 -2.46
N VAL A 261 10.24 11.54 -2.59
CA VAL A 261 9.51 10.93 -1.48
C VAL A 261 9.87 9.46 -1.37
N GLN A 262 10.26 9.03 -0.16
CA GLN A 262 10.51 7.63 0.15
C GLN A 262 9.63 7.18 1.32
N HIS A 263 9.03 6.00 1.18
CA HIS A 263 8.28 5.34 2.25
C HIS A 263 9.16 4.29 2.93
N PRO A 264 8.95 4.00 4.22
CA PRO A 264 9.78 3.03 4.90
C PRO A 264 9.49 1.61 4.40
N GLU A 265 10.54 0.81 4.27
CA GLU A 265 10.43 -0.62 3.96
C GLU A 265 10.22 -1.46 5.22
N GLY A 266 10.58 -0.92 6.39
CA GLY A 266 10.44 -1.57 7.68
C GLY A 266 10.69 -0.62 8.84
N TRP A 267 10.64 -1.16 10.05
CA TRP A 267 10.88 -0.42 11.29
C TRP A 267 11.54 -1.29 12.35
N PHE A 268 12.30 -0.66 13.25
CA PHE A 268 12.79 -1.28 14.47
C PHE A 268 11.86 -0.91 15.63
N SER A 269 11.40 -1.90 16.40
CA SER A 269 10.66 -1.69 17.66
C SER A 269 11.57 -1.53 18.88
N GLN A 270 12.81 -2.03 18.78
CA GLN A 270 13.84 -1.93 19.82
C GLN A 270 15.17 -1.58 19.16
N TRP A 271 15.55 -0.31 19.25
CA TRP A 271 16.82 0.16 18.70
C TRP A 271 17.98 -0.19 19.63
N GLY A 272 19.08 -0.69 19.07
CA GLY A 272 20.30 -0.99 19.82
C GLY A 272 20.27 -2.24 20.70
N SER A 273 19.24 -3.11 20.60
CA SER A 273 19.22 -4.39 21.33
C SER A 273 20.38 -5.29 20.83
N ALA A 274 21.13 -5.90 21.77
CA ALA A 274 22.32 -6.70 21.46
C ALA A 274 22.02 -7.93 20.58
N GLU A 275 20.76 -8.36 20.52
CA GLU A 275 20.32 -9.50 19.72
C GLU A 275 19.80 -9.13 18.32
N GLY A 276 19.80 -7.83 17.94
CA GLY A 276 19.23 -7.39 16.66
C GLY A 276 17.77 -7.78 16.45
N GLN A 277 17.09 -8.20 17.53
CA GLN A 277 15.67 -8.49 17.53
C GLN A 277 14.91 -7.17 17.50
N GLY A 278 13.93 -7.08 16.61
CA GLY A 278 13.02 -5.95 16.54
C GLY A 278 12.91 -5.26 15.19
N TYR A 279 13.65 -5.68 14.15
CA TYR A 279 13.36 -5.21 12.79
C TYR A 279 12.20 -5.98 12.16
N PHE A 280 11.21 -5.25 11.68
CA PHE A 280 10.04 -5.78 11.00
C PHE A 280 9.86 -5.08 9.65
N MET A 281 9.47 -5.85 8.63
CA MET A 281 9.25 -5.31 7.29
C MET A 281 7.77 -5.02 7.03
N TYR A 282 7.51 -4.00 6.23
CA TYR A 282 6.20 -3.72 5.62
C TYR A 282 5.98 -4.59 4.37
N ASP A 283 6.14 -5.90 4.52
CA ASP A 283 6.00 -6.90 3.46
C ASP A 283 4.63 -7.61 3.48
N ALA A 284 3.71 -7.16 4.33
CA ALA A 284 2.30 -7.48 4.28
C ALA A 284 1.42 -6.27 4.62
N ASP A 285 0.19 -6.25 4.10
CA ASP A 285 -0.79 -5.22 4.47
C ASP A 285 -1.24 -5.30 5.95
N THR A 286 -0.98 -6.42 6.61
CA THR A 286 -1.23 -6.62 8.04
C THR A 286 -0.04 -6.26 8.92
N ASN A 287 1.16 -6.11 8.35
CA ASN A 287 2.34 -5.66 9.09
C ASN A 287 2.24 -4.15 9.26
N VAL A 288 2.14 -3.72 10.52
CA VAL A 288 2.02 -2.32 10.93
C VAL A 288 2.87 -2.11 12.17
N ALA A 289 3.56 -0.97 12.24
CA ALA A 289 4.26 -0.59 13.46
C ALA A 289 3.21 -0.33 14.53
N SER A 290 3.17 -1.18 15.56
CA SER A 290 2.21 -1.09 16.66
C SER A 290 2.95 -0.96 17.97
N SER A 291 2.52 -0.01 18.82
CA SER A 291 2.97 0.01 20.21
C SER A 291 2.38 -1.16 20.98
N GLU A 292 3.00 -1.50 22.11
CA GLU A 292 2.38 -2.37 23.10
C GLU A 292 1.09 -1.71 23.63
N PRO A 293 0.01 -2.49 23.83
CA PRO A 293 -1.23 -1.94 24.36
C PRO A 293 -1.04 -1.33 25.76
N GLY A 294 -1.53 -0.11 25.97
CA GLY A 294 -1.51 0.55 27.28
C GLY A 294 -0.21 1.30 27.63
N THR A 295 0.77 1.36 26.73
CA THR A 295 1.96 2.20 26.96
C THR A 295 1.67 3.68 26.75
N SER A 296 2.37 4.54 27.50
CA SER A 296 2.27 6.00 27.38
C SER A 296 3.24 6.60 26.37
N SER A 297 4.20 5.81 25.90
CA SER A 297 5.16 6.17 24.86
C SER A 297 5.50 4.96 24.00
N ALA A 298 5.99 5.23 22.80
CA ALA A 298 6.54 4.23 21.90
C ALA A 298 7.65 4.87 21.06
N THR A 299 8.73 4.14 20.84
CA THR A 299 9.84 4.59 19.99
C THR A 299 9.96 3.63 18.81
N PHE A 300 10.03 4.19 17.61
CA PHE A 300 10.23 3.41 16.39
C PHE A 300 11.32 4.05 15.55
N HIS A 301 12.18 3.21 14.96
CA HIS A 301 13.16 3.66 13.99
C HIS A 301 12.74 3.15 12.61
N PHE A 302 12.37 4.06 11.72
CA PHE A 302 11.88 3.71 10.38
C PHE A 302 13.05 3.64 9.39
N ALA A 303 13.14 2.55 8.64
CA ALA A 303 14.17 2.35 7.62
C ALA A 303 13.62 2.70 6.23
N PHE A 304 14.26 3.65 5.55
CA PHE A 304 13.89 4.15 4.24
C PHE A 304 14.95 3.75 3.22
N PRO A 305 14.60 3.00 2.16
CA PRO A 305 15.51 2.74 1.08
C PRO A 305 15.73 4.05 0.31
N VAL A 306 16.98 4.46 0.16
CA VAL A 306 17.36 5.70 -0.51
C VAL A 306 18.47 5.45 -1.53
N LYS A 307 18.59 6.37 -2.50
CA LYS A 307 19.70 6.36 -3.44
C LYS A 307 20.94 6.99 -2.79
N ALA A 308 22.11 6.63 -3.30
CA ALA A 308 23.36 7.27 -2.90
C ALA A 308 23.26 8.80 -3.06
N GLY A 309 23.66 9.53 -2.02
CA GLY A 309 23.60 11.00 -2.00
C GLY A 309 22.21 11.59 -1.69
N PHE A 310 21.23 10.79 -1.28
CA PHE A 310 19.94 11.30 -0.81
C PHE A 310 20.12 12.20 0.41
N SER A 311 19.67 13.46 0.30
CA SER A 311 19.73 14.46 1.37
C SER A 311 18.34 14.68 1.96
N PRO A 312 18.08 14.22 3.20
CA PRO A 312 16.76 14.35 3.83
C PRO A 312 16.48 15.79 4.24
N ARG A 313 15.26 16.26 3.98
CA ARG A 313 14.77 17.57 4.45
C ARG A 313 13.93 17.41 5.71
N PHE A 314 12.94 16.53 5.67
CA PHE A 314 12.10 16.23 6.82
C PHE A 314 11.55 14.82 6.72
N VAL A 315 11.19 14.24 7.86
CA VAL A 315 10.31 13.08 7.92
C VAL A 315 8.91 13.55 8.29
N GLN A 316 7.88 12.99 7.66
CA GLN A 316 6.49 13.26 7.98
C GLN A 316 5.79 11.99 8.42
N VAL A 317 5.12 12.05 9.56
CA VAL A 317 4.33 10.94 10.13
C VAL A 317 2.94 11.42 10.51
N LYS A 318 1.89 10.78 9.96
CA LYS A 318 0.47 11.15 10.20
C LYS A 318 0.23 12.67 10.12
N GLY A 319 0.78 13.30 9.09
CA GLY A 319 0.66 14.74 8.84
C GLY A 319 1.69 15.62 9.56
N VAL A 320 2.32 15.20 10.66
CA VAL A 320 3.30 16.02 11.39
C VAL A 320 4.66 15.93 10.70
N ARG A 321 5.26 17.08 10.38
CA ARG A 321 6.62 17.18 9.83
C ARG A 321 7.64 17.40 10.93
N ILE A 322 8.77 16.73 10.78
CA ILE A 322 9.91 16.79 11.69
C ILE A 322 11.12 17.12 10.82
N ASP A 323 11.66 18.32 11.02
CA ASP A 323 12.81 18.81 10.27
C ASP A 323 14.03 17.93 10.57
N LEU A 324 14.76 17.55 9.51
CA LEU A 324 15.99 16.76 9.59
C LEU A 324 17.18 17.52 9.02
N ARG A 325 16.99 18.79 8.61
CA ARG A 325 18.07 19.60 8.02
C ARG A 325 19.12 19.93 9.09
N GLY A 326 20.36 19.57 8.79
CA GLY A 326 21.50 19.87 9.67
C GLY A 326 21.69 18.89 10.82
N GLU A 327 20.89 17.83 10.89
CA GLU A 327 21.11 16.72 11.81
C GLU A 327 22.31 15.88 11.34
N GLU A 328 23.17 15.49 12.28
CA GLU A 328 24.35 14.67 11.98
C GLU A 328 23.97 13.20 11.84
N GLU A 329 24.45 12.55 10.77
CA GLU A 329 24.26 11.12 10.56
C GLU A 329 25.22 10.32 11.44
N ALA A 330 24.67 9.59 12.41
CA ALA A 330 25.44 8.73 13.28
C ALA A 330 25.71 7.36 12.62
N PRO A 331 26.92 6.79 12.76
CA PRO A 331 27.20 5.46 12.25
C PRO A 331 26.38 4.41 12.99
N ILE A 332 25.92 3.39 12.26
CA ILE A 332 25.24 2.24 12.84
C ILE A 332 26.28 1.20 13.32
N SER A 333 25.97 0.44 14.38
CA SER A 333 26.84 -0.66 14.80
C SER A 333 26.90 -1.77 13.74
N SER A 334 28.07 -2.42 13.61
CA SER A 334 28.27 -3.51 12.63
C SER A 334 27.29 -4.67 12.84
N THR A 335 26.90 -4.92 14.09
CA THR A 335 25.92 -5.96 14.44
C THR A 335 24.54 -5.59 13.90
N LEU A 336 24.05 -4.37 14.17
CA LEU A 336 22.74 -3.93 13.70
C LEU A 336 22.68 -3.79 12.18
N ALA A 337 23.78 -3.35 11.55
CA ALA A 337 23.92 -3.34 10.09
C ALA A 337 23.82 -4.75 9.48
N ALA A 338 24.49 -5.75 10.09
CA ALA A 338 24.41 -7.14 9.64
C ALA A 338 23.01 -7.72 9.78
N TYR A 339 22.31 -7.43 10.88
CA TYR A 339 20.91 -7.84 11.08
C TYR A 339 19.97 -7.22 10.07
N TYR A 340 20.09 -5.91 9.85
CA TYR A 340 19.33 -5.21 8.85
C TYR A 340 19.58 -5.80 7.46
N ALA A 341 20.83 -5.98 7.05
CA ALA A 341 21.18 -6.59 5.76
C ALA A 341 20.69 -8.04 5.62
N LYS A 342 20.64 -8.82 6.71
CA LYS A 342 20.05 -10.16 6.72
C LYS A 342 18.54 -10.10 6.52
N SER A 343 17.87 -9.18 7.21
CA SER A 343 16.41 -9.05 7.18
C SER A 343 15.87 -8.54 5.84
N THR A 344 16.61 -7.67 5.15
CA THR A 344 16.26 -7.14 3.82
C THR A 344 16.69 -8.07 2.69
N GLY A 345 17.30 -9.23 3.00
CA GLY A 345 17.81 -10.18 2.00
C GLY A 345 18.98 -9.63 1.16
N ALA A 346 19.64 -8.57 1.63
CA ALA A 346 20.78 -7.92 0.98
C ALA A 346 22.12 -8.59 1.28
N LEU A 347 22.23 -9.23 2.44
CA LEU A 347 23.09 -10.40 2.58
C LEU A 347 22.36 -11.53 1.85
N ALA A 348 22.76 -11.78 0.59
CA ALA A 348 22.74 -13.16 0.11
C ALA A 348 23.32 -13.99 1.26
N ALA A 349 22.63 -15.02 1.72
CA ALA A 349 23.14 -15.87 2.78
C ALA A 349 24.53 -16.36 2.34
N THR A 350 25.58 -15.67 2.79
CA THR A 350 26.98 -15.94 2.50
C THR A 350 27.48 -17.06 3.42
N GLY A 351 26.58 -18.00 3.72
CA GLY A 351 26.86 -19.29 4.29
C GLY A 351 26.38 -20.35 3.29
N PRO A 352 27.01 -21.53 3.25
CA PRO A 352 26.52 -22.63 2.43
C PRO A 352 25.06 -22.89 2.80
N PHE A 353 24.17 -22.85 1.81
CA PHE A 353 22.79 -23.25 2.02
C PHE A 353 22.77 -24.71 2.45
N GLU A 354 22.35 -24.98 3.67
CA GLU A 354 22.25 -26.34 4.19
C GLU A 354 21.05 -27.03 3.55
N ILE A 355 21.32 -28.12 2.83
CA ILE A 355 20.27 -28.97 2.26
C ILE A 355 19.50 -29.60 3.42
N ARG A 356 18.19 -29.35 3.49
CA ARG A 356 17.31 -29.87 4.54
C ARG A 356 16.53 -31.08 4.05
N ASP A 357 16.17 -31.97 4.98
CA ASP A 357 15.17 -33.01 4.71
C ASP A 357 13.77 -32.38 4.68
N ILE A 358 13.14 -32.40 3.52
CA ILE A 358 11.82 -31.81 3.28
C ILE A 358 10.69 -32.84 3.32
N SER A 359 10.98 -34.09 3.69
CA SER A 359 9.99 -35.18 3.68
C SER A 359 8.73 -34.87 4.50
N ARG A 360 8.87 -34.08 5.59
CA ARG A 360 7.75 -33.66 6.45
C ARG A 360 6.90 -32.53 5.86
N SER A 361 7.43 -31.77 4.91
CA SER A 361 6.74 -30.67 4.25
C SER A 361 5.97 -31.14 3.01
N ILE A 362 6.08 -32.42 2.64
CA ILE A 362 5.46 -33.00 1.45
C ILE A 362 4.28 -33.88 1.87
N ASP A 363 3.12 -33.62 1.26
CA ASP A 363 1.92 -34.44 1.39
C ASP A 363 1.42 -34.85 0.01
N VAL A 364 1.27 -36.16 -0.22
CA VAL A 364 0.69 -36.72 -1.45
C VAL A 364 -0.81 -36.84 -1.21
N THR A 365 -1.51 -35.74 -1.41
CA THR A 365 -2.95 -35.64 -1.14
C THR A 365 -3.66 -34.76 -2.16
N LYS A 366 -4.87 -35.17 -2.49
CA LYS A 366 -5.85 -34.31 -3.17
C LYS A 366 -6.85 -33.67 -2.22
N ARG A 367 -6.84 -34.05 -0.93
CA ARG A 367 -7.80 -33.61 0.08
C ARG A 367 -7.13 -32.68 1.08
N PHE A 368 -7.63 -31.45 1.14
CA PHE A 368 -7.17 -30.45 2.11
C PHE A 368 -8.27 -30.16 3.12
N ASN A 369 -7.99 -30.41 4.39
CA ASN A 369 -8.97 -30.27 5.49
C ASN A 369 -9.49 -28.83 5.69
N ASP A 370 -8.74 -27.85 5.18
CA ASP A 370 -9.06 -26.43 5.23
C ASP A 370 -10.04 -26.01 4.11
N ILE A 371 -10.19 -26.83 3.06
CA ILE A 371 -11.19 -26.61 1.99
C ILE A 371 -12.54 -27.12 2.49
N ARG A 372 -13.31 -26.22 3.12
CA ARG A 372 -14.65 -26.52 3.66
C ARG A 372 -15.78 -25.82 2.91
N ALA A 373 -15.56 -25.52 1.63
CA ALA A 373 -16.53 -24.83 0.77
C ALA A 373 -17.55 -25.78 0.11
N GLY A 374 -18.73 -25.26 -0.17
CA GLY A 374 -19.73 -25.92 -1.00
C GLY A 374 -19.60 -25.48 -2.45
N LYS A 375 -19.99 -26.32 -3.41
CA LYS A 375 -20.00 -26.03 -4.86
C LYS A 375 -20.69 -24.72 -5.19
N ASN A 376 -21.79 -24.41 -4.50
CA ASN A 376 -22.58 -23.20 -4.71
C ASN A 376 -21.99 -21.95 -4.02
N ALA A 377 -20.97 -22.12 -3.17
CA ALA A 377 -20.31 -21.04 -2.44
C ALA A 377 -18.91 -20.73 -3.00
N LEU A 378 -18.52 -21.37 -4.11
CA LEU A 378 -17.28 -21.05 -4.79
C LEU A 378 -17.40 -19.70 -5.51
N PRO A 379 -16.38 -18.83 -5.42
CA PRO A 379 -16.29 -17.63 -6.23
C PRO A 379 -16.39 -17.93 -7.73
N PRO A 380 -16.82 -16.94 -8.55
CA PRO A 380 -16.72 -17.05 -10.01
C PRO A 380 -15.28 -17.35 -10.43
N GLY A 381 -15.09 -18.27 -11.39
CA GLY A 381 -13.77 -18.63 -11.92
C GLY A 381 -13.26 -20.03 -11.53
N PHE A 382 -13.95 -20.74 -10.63
CA PHE A 382 -13.64 -22.15 -10.36
C PHE A 382 -14.39 -23.09 -11.31
N THR A 383 -13.65 -24.06 -11.86
CA THR A 383 -14.20 -25.20 -12.61
C THR A 383 -14.16 -26.44 -11.73
N VAL A 384 -15.32 -27.08 -11.54
CA VAL A 384 -15.48 -28.25 -10.67
C VAL A 384 -16.04 -29.41 -11.49
N ASN A 385 -15.46 -30.61 -11.33
CA ASN A 385 -15.91 -31.82 -12.02
C ASN A 385 -17.19 -32.43 -11.39
N SER A 386 -17.62 -33.58 -11.91
CA SER A 386 -18.78 -34.34 -11.41
C SER A 386 -18.61 -34.87 -9.99
N ASP A 387 -17.36 -35.09 -9.56
CA ASP A 387 -17.01 -35.63 -8.24
C ASP A 387 -16.84 -34.54 -7.16
N ASN A 388 -17.18 -33.29 -7.50
CA ASN A 388 -16.99 -32.11 -6.67
C ASN A 388 -15.51 -31.83 -6.34
N GLU A 389 -14.61 -32.06 -7.29
CA GLU A 389 -13.20 -31.70 -7.19
C GLU A 389 -12.88 -30.49 -8.08
N ILE A 390 -12.01 -29.61 -7.59
CA ILE A 390 -11.60 -28.40 -8.32
C ILE A 390 -10.58 -28.79 -9.39
N VAL A 391 -10.91 -28.54 -10.66
CA VAL A 391 -10.04 -28.82 -11.82
C VAL A 391 -9.12 -27.65 -12.12
N SER A 392 -9.66 -26.44 -12.05
CA SER A 392 -8.93 -25.18 -12.23
C SER A 392 -9.69 -24.03 -11.60
N GLY A 393 -9.00 -22.92 -11.37
CA GLY A 393 -9.61 -21.67 -10.96
C GLY A 393 -8.77 -20.88 -9.97
N ASN A 394 -9.15 -19.62 -9.82
CA ASN A 394 -8.53 -18.69 -8.89
C ASN A 394 -9.61 -18.02 -8.04
N GLY A 395 -9.49 -18.11 -6.73
CA GLY A 395 -10.36 -17.37 -5.83
C GLY A 395 -10.05 -17.60 -4.36
N ILE A 396 -10.72 -16.82 -3.52
CA ILE A 396 -10.52 -16.83 -2.07
C ILE A 396 -11.74 -17.49 -1.42
N LEU A 397 -11.48 -18.51 -0.62
CA LEU A 397 -12.47 -19.20 0.21
C LEU A 397 -12.36 -18.66 1.64
N GLN A 398 -13.47 -18.27 2.25
CA GLN A 398 -13.44 -17.84 3.65
C GLN A 398 -13.15 -19.03 4.57
N LEU A 399 -12.29 -18.81 5.57
CA LEU A 399 -12.00 -19.79 6.61
C LEU A 399 -13.14 -19.78 7.64
N GLY A 400 -13.72 -20.95 7.90
CA GLY A 400 -14.80 -21.11 8.87
C GLY A 400 -16.20 -20.91 8.26
N GLY A 401 -17.06 -21.90 8.47
CA GLY A 401 -18.42 -21.93 7.96
C GLY A 401 -19.09 -23.26 8.30
N LYS A 402 -20.43 -23.32 8.24
CA LYS A 402 -21.16 -24.58 8.42
C LYS A 402 -20.72 -25.56 7.32
N ARG A 403 -20.30 -26.77 7.72
CA ARG A 403 -19.90 -27.81 6.77
C ARG A 403 -21.05 -28.10 5.81
N PRO A 404 -20.87 -27.91 4.49
CA PRO A 404 -21.91 -28.21 3.52
C PRO A 404 -22.26 -29.71 3.52
N PRO A 405 -23.49 -30.08 3.10
CA PRO A 405 -23.87 -31.47 2.88
C PRO A 405 -22.87 -32.16 1.95
N ARG A 406 -22.58 -33.45 2.17
CA ARG A 406 -21.55 -34.21 1.41
C ARG A 406 -21.73 -34.13 -0.11
N LYS A 407 -22.97 -34.07 -0.60
CA LYS A 407 -23.30 -33.94 -2.04
C LYS A 407 -22.93 -32.59 -2.66
N LEU A 408 -22.84 -31.53 -1.86
CA LEU A 408 -22.50 -30.18 -2.31
C LEU A 408 -21.09 -29.77 -1.86
N ARG A 409 -20.41 -30.59 -1.06
CA ARG A 409 -19.11 -30.26 -0.50
C ARG A 409 -18.01 -30.56 -1.51
N ILE A 410 -17.09 -29.62 -1.68
CA ILE A 410 -15.86 -29.85 -2.43
C ILE A 410 -15.05 -30.95 -1.73
N GLN A 411 -14.72 -32.00 -2.48
CA GLN A 411 -14.06 -33.19 -1.95
C GLN A 411 -12.53 -33.10 -2.03
N GLY A 412 -12.01 -32.22 -2.88
CA GLY A 412 -10.57 -32.04 -3.08
C GLY A 412 -10.24 -31.29 -4.36
N LEU A 413 -8.99 -31.44 -4.78
CA LEU A 413 -8.49 -31.00 -6.08
C LEU A 413 -8.55 -32.18 -7.05
N ALA A 414 -8.83 -31.93 -8.32
CA ALA A 414 -8.89 -32.98 -9.32
C ALA A 414 -7.47 -33.46 -9.65
N GLU A 415 -7.32 -34.76 -9.86
CA GLU A 415 -6.07 -35.36 -10.35
C GLU A 415 -6.23 -35.73 -11.83
N ILE A 416 -5.11 -35.72 -12.56
CA ILE A 416 -5.08 -36.18 -13.95
C ILE A 416 -4.79 -37.68 -13.99
N SER A 417 -5.30 -38.38 -15.00
CA SER A 417 -5.05 -39.82 -15.16
C SER A 417 -3.55 -40.10 -15.25
N GLY A 418 -3.03 -40.96 -14.37
CA GLY A 418 -1.61 -41.33 -14.32
C GLY A 418 -0.70 -40.36 -13.54
N ALA A 419 -1.25 -39.33 -12.90
CA ALA A 419 -0.50 -38.48 -11.97
C ALA A 419 -1.28 -38.22 -10.67
N ARG A 420 -0.56 -37.97 -9.58
CA ARG A 420 -1.12 -37.59 -8.29
C ARG A 420 -0.78 -36.16 -7.93
N MET A 421 -1.61 -35.59 -7.07
CA MET A 421 -1.33 -34.27 -6.50
C MET A 421 -0.28 -34.41 -5.39
N VAL A 422 0.81 -33.67 -5.53
CA VAL A 422 1.84 -33.52 -4.49
C VAL A 422 1.80 -32.09 -3.99
N ALA A 423 1.55 -31.93 -2.71
CA ALA A 423 1.47 -30.67 -2.01
C ALA A 423 2.73 -30.45 -1.19
N ILE A 424 3.38 -29.30 -1.32
CA ILE A 424 4.61 -28.99 -0.59
C ILE A 424 4.43 -27.68 0.16
N ASN A 425 4.52 -27.76 1.49
CA ASN A 425 4.47 -26.58 2.36
C ASN A 425 5.80 -25.83 2.29
N VAL A 426 5.78 -24.66 1.65
CA VAL A 426 6.96 -23.79 1.42
C VAL A 426 6.91 -22.52 2.28
N SER A 427 6.14 -22.56 3.37
CA SER A 427 5.97 -21.44 4.30
C SER A 427 7.28 -21.04 4.98
N ARG A 428 7.38 -19.79 5.45
CA ARG A 428 8.56 -19.37 6.22
C ARG A 428 8.70 -20.18 7.50
N GLY A 429 9.91 -20.65 7.79
CA GLY A 429 10.20 -21.52 8.94
C GLY A 429 10.03 -23.02 8.65
N GLU A 430 9.45 -23.40 7.51
CA GLU A 430 9.38 -24.80 7.08
C GLU A 430 10.69 -25.27 6.43
N PRO A 431 11.03 -26.57 6.53
CA PRO A 431 12.20 -27.14 5.86
C PRO A 431 12.28 -26.84 4.35
N ALA A 432 11.13 -26.78 3.66
CA ALA A 432 11.04 -26.53 2.22
C ALA A 432 10.85 -25.04 1.84
N CYS A 433 11.11 -24.11 2.77
CA CYS A 433 10.95 -22.67 2.52
C CYS A 433 11.75 -22.22 1.29
N LEU A 434 11.05 -21.65 0.30
CA LEU A 434 11.68 -21.14 -0.93
C LEU A 434 12.28 -19.74 -0.77
N PHE A 435 11.90 -19.02 0.29
CA PHE A 435 12.25 -17.60 0.48
C PHE A 435 13.49 -17.38 1.37
N ASP A 436 14.01 -18.46 1.96
CA ASP A 436 15.24 -18.43 2.76
C ASP A 436 16.49 -18.61 1.89
N ALA A 437 16.32 -19.13 0.67
CA ALA A 437 17.36 -19.27 -0.33
C ALA A 437 17.09 -18.29 -1.46
N LYS A 438 17.99 -17.34 -1.71
CA LYS A 438 17.98 -16.50 -2.91
C LYS A 438 19.00 -17.07 -3.89
N PRO A 439 18.59 -17.86 -4.90
CA PRO A 439 19.56 -18.47 -5.81
C PRO A 439 20.22 -17.40 -6.69
N ALA A 440 21.47 -17.66 -7.06
CA ALA A 440 22.13 -16.91 -8.13
C ALA A 440 21.68 -17.51 -9.47
N GLY A 441 20.70 -16.90 -10.14
CA GLY A 441 20.23 -17.35 -11.45
C GLY A 441 18.71 -17.19 -11.64
N PRO A 442 18.12 -17.79 -12.70
CA PRO A 442 16.68 -17.76 -12.89
C PRO A 442 15.96 -18.51 -11.76
N ASP A 443 15.02 -17.84 -11.08
CA ASP A 443 14.27 -18.35 -9.93
C ASP A 443 13.20 -19.39 -10.31
N SER A 444 13.53 -20.38 -11.15
CA SER A 444 12.58 -21.38 -11.60
C SER A 444 12.35 -22.46 -10.54
N VAL A 445 11.11 -22.67 -10.11
CA VAL A 445 10.73 -23.67 -9.11
C VAL A 445 10.51 -25.02 -9.80
N ARG A 446 11.23 -26.06 -9.35
CA ARG A 446 11.17 -27.40 -9.93
C ARG A 446 11.18 -28.48 -8.85
N LEU A 447 10.27 -29.43 -8.96
CA LEU A 447 10.27 -30.67 -8.18
C LEU A 447 11.06 -31.75 -8.92
N LEU A 448 11.93 -32.48 -8.21
CA LEU A 448 12.73 -33.58 -8.73
C LEU A 448 12.14 -34.93 -8.32
N THR A 449 12.27 -35.89 -9.21
CA THR A 449 11.77 -37.27 -8.99
C THR A 449 12.74 -38.33 -9.51
N ASP A 450 12.50 -39.58 -9.12
CA ASP A 450 13.09 -40.80 -9.64
C ASP A 450 11.98 -41.73 -10.18
N PRO A 451 11.95 -42.12 -11.49
CA PRO A 451 12.91 -41.80 -12.56
C PRO A 451 13.09 -40.31 -12.82
N ALA A 452 14.27 -39.89 -13.29
CA ALA A 452 14.65 -38.49 -13.43
C ALA A 452 13.68 -37.67 -14.31
N ALA A 453 12.75 -36.98 -13.66
CA ALA A 453 11.84 -36.02 -14.27
C ALA A 453 11.72 -34.76 -13.40
N THR A 454 11.40 -33.63 -14.04
CA THR A 454 11.20 -32.35 -13.36
C THR A 454 9.78 -31.83 -13.56
N TYR A 455 9.18 -31.33 -12.49
CA TYR A 455 7.80 -30.81 -12.51
C TYR A 455 7.76 -29.36 -12.06
N SER A 456 7.00 -28.53 -12.76
CA SER A 456 6.71 -27.16 -12.34
C SER A 456 5.40 -27.10 -11.53
N PRO A 457 5.26 -26.13 -10.60
CA PRO A 457 4.02 -25.96 -9.86
C PRO A 457 2.85 -25.71 -10.82
N VAL A 458 1.76 -26.45 -10.62
CA VAL A 458 0.49 -26.28 -11.37
C VAL A 458 -0.49 -25.37 -10.63
N GLY A 459 -0.19 -25.04 -9.37
CA GLY A 459 -1.00 -24.17 -8.54
C GLY A 459 -0.39 -23.95 -7.18
N TYR A 460 -1.10 -23.17 -6.36
CA TYR A 460 -0.77 -22.95 -4.96
C TYR A 460 -2.03 -22.76 -4.12
N ILE A 461 -1.88 -23.06 -2.83
CA ILE A 461 -2.82 -22.72 -1.77
C ILE A 461 -2.13 -21.72 -0.86
N PHE A 462 -2.70 -20.54 -0.71
CA PHE A 462 -2.16 -19.46 0.11
C PHE A 462 -3.17 -19.08 1.18
N LYS A 463 -2.76 -19.15 2.44
CA LYS A 463 -3.62 -18.95 3.60
C LYS A 463 -3.21 -17.70 4.35
N ASP A 464 -4.16 -16.80 4.52
CA ASP A 464 -4.01 -15.56 5.26
C ASP A 464 -5.17 -15.36 6.25
N ARG A 465 -5.21 -14.21 6.94
CA ARG A 465 -6.30 -13.85 7.86
C ARG A 465 -7.66 -13.67 7.15
N ARG A 466 -7.68 -13.45 5.85
CA ARG A 466 -8.91 -13.22 5.06
C ARG A 466 -9.51 -14.53 4.57
N GLY A 467 -8.69 -15.57 4.38
CA GLY A 467 -9.16 -16.87 3.94
C GLY A 467 -8.08 -17.74 3.31
N LEU A 468 -8.54 -18.77 2.62
CA LEU A 468 -7.75 -19.70 1.84
C LEU A 468 -7.88 -19.32 0.35
N GLN A 469 -6.84 -18.72 -0.21
CA GLN A 469 -6.73 -18.49 -1.65
C GLN A 469 -6.25 -19.78 -2.33
N ILE A 470 -6.99 -20.23 -3.34
CA ILE A 470 -6.60 -21.34 -4.20
C ILE A 470 -6.42 -20.77 -5.59
N ASN A 471 -5.25 -21.03 -6.18
CA ASN A 471 -4.99 -20.76 -7.58
C ASN A 471 -4.45 -22.02 -8.23
N LEU A 472 -5.29 -22.68 -9.03
CA LEU A 472 -4.95 -23.90 -9.75
C LEU A 472 -5.11 -23.66 -11.24
N ASP A 473 -3.98 -23.64 -11.96
CA ASP A 473 -3.94 -23.48 -13.42
C ASP A 473 -2.95 -24.48 -14.03
N PRO A 474 -3.42 -25.70 -14.35
CA PRO A 474 -2.57 -26.73 -14.95
C PRO A 474 -1.96 -26.34 -16.30
N ALA A 475 -2.57 -25.38 -17.03
CA ALA A 475 -2.15 -24.95 -18.35
C ALA A 475 -1.13 -23.81 -18.29
N GLY A 476 -1.40 -22.79 -17.46
CA GLY A 476 -0.51 -21.63 -17.27
C GLY A 476 0.73 -21.94 -16.43
N ARG A 477 0.57 -22.79 -15.39
CA ARG A 477 1.61 -23.12 -14.38
C ARG A 477 2.22 -21.90 -13.69
N PHE A 478 3.06 -22.14 -12.67
CA PHE A 478 3.77 -21.09 -11.91
C PHE A 478 5.26 -21.43 -11.86
N PRO A 479 5.98 -21.30 -13.00
CA PRO A 479 7.34 -21.80 -13.13
C PRO A 479 8.36 -21.01 -12.32
N THR A 480 8.10 -19.76 -11.92
CA THR A 480 9.06 -18.91 -11.21
C THR A 480 8.57 -18.47 -9.83
N VAL A 481 9.49 -18.12 -8.93
CA VAL A 481 9.15 -17.56 -7.61
C VAL A 481 8.36 -16.25 -7.74
N ALA A 482 8.60 -15.47 -8.81
CA ALA A 482 7.85 -14.24 -9.08
C ALA A 482 6.37 -14.47 -9.42
N ASP A 483 6.01 -15.67 -9.88
CA ASP A 483 4.62 -16.04 -10.17
C ASP A 483 3.84 -16.43 -8.89
N LEU A 484 4.55 -16.63 -7.77
CA LEU A 484 4.00 -17.04 -6.49
C LEU A 484 3.68 -15.85 -5.58
N PRO A 485 2.73 -15.99 -4.64
CA PRO A 485 2.51 -14.98 -3.61
C PRO A 485 3.77 -14.78 -2.76
N ALA A 486 4.15 -13.52 -2.54
CA ALA A 486 5.23 -13.20 -1.60
C ALA A 486 4.81 -13.55 -0.17
N LEU A 487 5.71 -14.21 0.58
CA LEU A 487 5.50 -14.50 2.00
C LEU A 487 6.15 -13.44 2.89
N PRO A 488 5.40 -12.86 3.84
CA PRO A 488 5.94 -11.89 4.77
C PRO A 488 6.94 -12.56 5.71
N SER A 489 7.99 -11.82 6.06
CA SER A 489 9.02 -12.17 7.05
C SER A 489 8.45 -12.55 8.41
N SER A 490 7.25 -12.07 8.75
CA SER A 490 6.55 -12.40 10.00
C SER A 490 6.11 -13.88 10.12
N GLY A 491 6.12 -14.65 9.02
CA GLY A 491 5.72 -16.07 9.03
C GLY A 491 4.24 -16.30 9.32
N SER A 492 3.41 -15.25 9.27
CA SER A 492 1.99 -15.30 9.63
C SER A 492 1.08 -15.87 8.53
N GLN A 493 1.64 -16.26 7.40
CA GLN A 493 0.93 -16.75 6.21
C GLN A 493 1.51 -18.10 5.78
N GLU A 494 0.65 -19.00 5.33
CA GLU A 494 1.05 -20.32 4.86
C GLU A 494 0.95 -20.38 3.32
N LEU A 495 1.97 -20.94 2.66
CA LEU A 495 1.98 -21.20 1.22
C LEU A 495 2.27 -22.67 0.97
N THR A 496 1.38 -23.34 0.24
CA THR A 496 1.54 -24.71 -0.22
C THR A 496 1.55 -24.74 -1.75
N LEU A 497 2.61 -25.28 -2.34
CA LEU A 497 2.70 -25.48 -3.79
C LEU A 497 2.09 -26.81 -4.19
N LEU A 498 1.48 -26.84 -5.36
CA LEU A 498 0.79 -28.00 -5.91
C LEU A 498 1.48 -28.47 -7.18
N PHE A 499 1.75 -29.77 -7.28
CA PHE A 499 2.40 -30.41 -8.43
C PHE A 499 1.60 -31.62 -8.87
N TYR A 500 1.49 -31.84 -10.19
CA TYR A 500 1.08 -33.14 -10.71
C TYR A 500 2.31 -33.99 -10.97
N VAL A 501 2.48 -35.06 -10.21
CA VAL A 501 3.63 -35.97 -10.30
C VAL A 501 3.15 -37.33 -10.80
N THR A 502 3.89 -37.93 -11.74
CA THR A 502 3.54 -39.22 -12.33
C THR A 502 3.45 -40.29 -11.24
N GLU A 503 2.39 -41.10 -11.31
CA GLU A 503 2.18 -42.20 -10.38
C GLU A 503 3.30 -43.25 -10.47
N GLY A 504 3.83 -43.69 -9.32
CA GLY A 504 4.96 -44.61 -9.24
C GLY A 504 6.34 -43.94 -9.18
N ALA A 505 6.42 -42.62 -9.35
CA ALA A 505 7.66 -41.87 -9.15
C ALA A 505 7.94 -41.63 -7.65
N THR A 506 9.20 -41.48 -7.28
CA THR A 506 9.61 -41.05 -5.92
C THR A 506 10.08 -39.60 -5.98
N VAL A 507 9.52 -38.72 -5.15
CA VAL A 507 10.01 -37.35 -5.01
C VAL A 507 11.35 -37.36 -4.31
N THR A 508 12.37 -36.78 -4.95
CA THR A 508 13.76 -36.80 -4.49
C THR A 508 14.23 -35.46 -3.93
N GLY A 509 13.59 -34.34 -4.33
CA GLY A 509 13.93 -33.03 -3.79
C GLY A 509 13.26 -31.86 -4.51
N LEU A 510 13.47 -30.66 -3.97
CA LEU A 510 12.94 -29.39 -4.50
C LEU A 510 14.10 -28.47 -4.89
N LYS A 511 14.01 -27.85 -6.06
CA LYS A 511 15.00 -26.90 -6.58
C LYS A 511 14.37 -25.54 -6.90
N VAL A 512 15.16 -24.49 -6.70
CA VAL A 512 14.91 -23.15 -7.25
C VAL A 512 16.14 -22.73 -8.04
N GLY A 513 15.95 -22.52 -9.34
CA GLY A 513 17.07 -22.41 -10.28
C GLY A 513 17.95 -23.67 -10.22
N GLU A 514 19.25 -23.48 -10.01
CA GLU A 514 20.20 -24.58 -9.83
C GLU A 514 20.38 -25.02 -8.38
N GLN A 515 19.82 -24.28 -7.42
CA GLN A 515 19.98 -24.52 -6.00
C GLN A 515 18.98 -25.57 -5.50
N THR A 516 19.48 -26.58 -4.78
CA THR A 516 18.63 -27.59 -4.13
C THR A 516 18.22 -27.07 -2.76
N ILE A 517 16.92 -26.83 -2.58
CA ILE A 517 16.31 -26.34 -1.33
C ILE A 517 16.24 -27.45 -0.29
N GLY A 518 15.97 -28.68 -0.74
CA GLY A 518 15.93 -29.82 0.14
C GLY A 518 15.75 -31.12 -0.61
N THR A 519 16.06 -32.21 0.09
CA THR A 519 15.95 -33.58 -0.41
C THR A 519 14.91 -34.34 0.38
N CYS A 520 14.34 -35.36 -0.24
CA CYS A 520 13.36 -36.24 0.40
C CYS A 520 13.33 -37.57 -0.34
N LEU A 521 12.64 -38.56 0.23
CA LEU A 521 12.34 -39.83 -0.42
C LEU A 521 10.86 -40.15 -0.18
N VAL A 522 9.98 -39.48 -0.91
CA VAL A 522 8.53 -39.63 -0.75
C VAL A 522 7.94 -40.34 -1.99
N PRO A 523 7.47 -41.60 -1.87
CA PRO A 523 6.91 -42.33 -2.99
C PRO A 523 5.50 -41.82 -3.33
N VAL A 524 5.25 -41.57 -4.62
CA VAL A 524 3.94 -41.16 -5.13
C VAL A 524 3.15 -42.41 -5.48
N THR A 525 2.29 -42.87 -4.56
CA THR A 525 1.51 -44.10 -4.72
C THR A 525 0.01 -43.85 -4.82
N ALA A 526 -0.71 -44.83 -5.38
CA ALA A 526 -2.17 -44.82 -5.53
C ALA A 526 -2.95 -44.80 -4.21
N LYS A 527 -2.31 -45.15 -3.09
CA LYS A 527 -2.94 -45.38 -1.80
C LYS A 527 -2.36 -44.44 -0.75
N ASN A 528 -3.06 -43.32 -0.53
CA ASN A 528 -3.19 -42.66 0.76
C ASN A 528 -4.63 -42.16 0.92
#